data_AF-A0A9P6X0Z8-F1
#
_entry.id   AF-A0A9P6X0Z8-F1
#
_cell.length_a   1.000
_cell.length_b   1.000
_cell.length_c   1.000
_cell.angle_alpha   90.00
_cell.angle_beta   90.00
_cell.angle_gamma   90.00
#
_symmetry.space_group_name_H-M   'P 1'
#
loop_
_entity.id
_entity.type
_entity.pdbx_description
1 polymer ?
#
loop_
_entity_poly.entity_id
_entity_poly.type
_entity_poly.pdbx_seq_one_letter_code
_entity_poly.pdbx_strand_id
1 'polypeptide(L)'
;MSALRLFNFPKAALKPMQWVRQLSTNNVLKQNTPTEEAPVMPSVVGSSLLQAKELSTSLDPYIGRSIGNVQNPNVAYRRLGSILAQNKVRKELRANVRYEKPNVARRRKNIERNRKLFGAMISKKVALIMQMKQRGM
;
A
#
# COMPACT_ATOMS: atom_id res chain seq x y z
N MET A 1 43.03 30.08 -36.70
CA MET A 1 43.36 29.75 -35.31
C MET A 1 42.14 29.09 -34.68
N SER A 2 42.19 27.77 -34.49
CA SER A 2 41.05 26.93 -34.11
C SER A 2 41.21 26.49 -32.65
N ALA A 3 40.17 26.67 -31.83
CA ALA A 3 40.12 26.19 -30.46
C ALA A 3 38.72 25.68 -30.12
N LEU A 4 38.39 24.47 -30.60
CA LEU A 4 37.23 23.71 -30.15
C LEU A 4 37.57 23.05 -28.81
N ARG A 5 36.95 23.52 -27.72
CA ARG A 5 37.04 22.88 -26.41
C ARG A 5 36.12 21.65 -26.39
N LEU A 6 36.73 20.48 -26.47
CA LEU A 6 36.06 19.20 -26.22
C LEU A 6 35.76 19.08 -24.72
N PHE A 7 34.49 19.16 -24.35
CA PHE A 7 34.03 18.77 -23.01
C PHE A 7 34.11 17.24 -22.90
N ASN A 8 35.14 16.76 -22.19
CA ASN A 8 35.28 15.35 -21.85
C ASN A 8 34.42 15.03 -20.62
N PHE A 9 33.23 14.47 -20.85
CA PHE A 9 32.39 13.95 -19.77
C PHE A 9 32.88 12.54 -19.38
N PRO A 10 33.18 12.27 -18.10
CA PRO A 10 33.50 10.92 -17.66
C PRO A 10 32.26 10.04 -17.86
N LYS A 11 32.42 8.98 -18.66
CA LYS A 11 31.41 7.95 -18.89
C LYS A 11 31.28 7.11 -17.60
N ALA A 12 30.48 7.58 -16.64
CA ALA A 12 30.14 6.78 -15.49
C ALA A 12 29.34 5.56 -15.97
N ALA A 13 29.96 4.37 -15.91
CA ALA A 13 29.28 3.11 -16.17
C ALA A 13 28.20 2.91 -15.09
N LEU A 14 26.96 3.29 -15.39
CA LEU A 14 25.81 2.98 -14.57
C LEU A 14 25.67 1.46 -14.53
N LYS A 15 25.96 0.86 -13.37
CA LYS A 15 25.67 -0.56 -13.12
C LYS A 15 24.17 -0.76 -13.33
N PRO A 16 23.72 -1.72 -14.17
CA PRO A 16 22.29 -2.00 -14.28
C PRO A 16 21.80 -2.44 -12.90
N MET A 17 20.74 -1.80 -12.41
CA MET A 17 20.03 -2.22 -11.20
C MET A 17 19.49 -3.63 -11.44
N GLN A 18 20.25 -4.63 -11.01
CA GLN A 18 19.79 -6.01 -10.93
C GLN A 18 18.71 -6.05 -9.84
N TRP A 19 17.44 -6.08 -10.26
CA TRP A 19 16.33 -6.39 -9.36
C TRP A 19 16.45 -7.85 -8.96
N VAL A 20 17.29 -8.12 -7.96
CA VAL A 20 17.34 -9.41 -7.29
C VAL A 20 16.06 -9.52 -6.46
N ARG A 21 15.01 -10.11 -7.03
CA ARG A 21 13.95 -10.70 -6.24
C ARG A 21 14.53 -11.94 -5.58
N GLN A 22 15.07 -11.80 -4.37
CA GLN A 22 15.25 -12.91 -3.45
C GLN A 22 13.84 -13.40 -3.08
N LEU A 23 13.29 -14.32 -3.86
CA LEU A 23 12.26 -15.21 -3.33
C LEU A 23 12.96 -16.06 -2.28
N SER A 24 12.74 -15.74 -1.02
CA SER A 24 13.07 -16.63 0.09
C SER A 24 12.20 -17.87 -0.05
N THR A 25 12.72 -18.87 -0.75
CA THR A 25 12.22 -20.24 -0.64
C THR A 25 13.02 -20.91 0.46
N ASN A 26 12.66 -20.67 1.72
CA ASN A 26 12.97 -21.62 2.77
C ASN A 26 12.09 -22.86 2.56
N ASN A 27 12.38 -23.60 1.48
CA ASN A 27 11.91 -24.96 1.31
C ASN A 27 13.14 -25.83 1.47
N VAL A 28 13.31 -26.33 2.69
CA VAL A 28 14.32 -27.33 3.01
C VAL A 28 14.02 -28.55 2.15
N LEU A 29 14.81 -28.74 1.10
CA LEU A 29 14.83 -29.94 0.29
C LEU A 29 15.24 -31.11 1.19
N LYS A 30 14.26 -31.86 1.70
CA LYS A 30 14.50 -33.22 2.17
C LYS A 30 14.85 -34.06 0.94
N GLN A 31 16.12 -34.42 0.84
CA GLN A 31 16.57 -35.43 -0.10
C GLN A 31 16.10 -36.80 0.44
N ASN A 32 15.12 -37.39 -0.22
CA ASN A 32 14.71 -38.77 0.04
C ASN A 32 15.63 -39.68 -0.79
N THR A 33 16.25 -40.67 -0.14
CA THR A 33 17.00 -41.75 -0.78
C THR A 33 16.06 -42.61 -1.63
N PRO A 34 16.50 -43.13 -2.79
CA PRO A 34 15.65 -43.96 -3.63
C PRO A 34 15.58 -45.37 -3.03
N THR A 35 14.42 -45.73 -2.49
CA THR A 35 14.06 -47.13 -2.24
C THR A 35 13.01 -47.49 -3.29
N GLU A 36 13.28 -48.56 -4.03
CA GLU A 36 12.49 -49.05 -5.16
C GLU A 36 11.09 -49.46 -4.70
N GLU A 37 10.12 -48.54 -4.78
CA GLU A 37 8.71 -48.86 -4.64
C GLU A 37 7.91 -48.20 -5.77
N ALA A 38 6.92 -48.95 -6.26
CA ALA A 38 6.15 -48.73 -7.48
C ALA A 38 5.66 -47.28 -7.71
N PRO A 39 5.37 -46.88 -8.96
CA PRO A 39 4.84 -45.55 -9.25
C PRO A 39 3.45 -45.36 -8.65
N VAL A 40 3.39 -44.96 -7.37
CA VAL A 40 2.16 -44.52 -6.71
C VAL A 40 1.91 -43.08 -7.15
N MET A 41 0.76 -42.85 -7.78
CA MET A 41 0.28 -41.51 -8.14
C MET A 41 0.46 -40.56 -6.94
N PRO A 42 0.98 -39.34 -7.12
CA PRO A 42 1.16 -38.42 -6.00
C PRO A 42 -0.21 -38.12 -5.38
N SER A 43 -0.45 -38.62 -4.16
CA SER A 43 -1.70 -38.38 -3.39
C SER A 43 -1.88 -36.91 -2.98
N VAL A 44 -1.00 -36.02 -3.45
CA VAL A 44 -0.94 -34.59 -3.19
C VAL A 44 -2.17 -33.83 -3.73
N VAL A 45 -2.94 -34.44 -4.63
CA VAL A 45 -4.13 -33.80 -5.22
C VAL A 45 -5.37 -33.89 -4.30
N GLY A 46 -5.43 -34.87 -3.39
CA GLY A 46 -6.62 -35.09 -2.53
C GLY A 46 -6.59 -34.38 -1.17
N SER A 47 -5.40 -34.11 -0.63
CA SER A 47 -5.26 -33.60 0.74
C SER A 47 -5.56 -32.09 0.86
N SER A 48 -5.37 -31.30 -0.19
CA SER A 48 -5.61 -29.85 -0.15
C SER A 48 -7.09 -29.46 -0.18
N LEU A 49 -7.94 -30.29 -0.78
CA LEU A 49 -9.40 -30.07 -0.84
C LEU A 49 -10.11 -30.41 0.48
N LEU A 50 -9.52 -31.31 1.28
CA LEU A 50 -10.00 -31.66 2.62
C LEU A 50 -9.33 -30.85 3.72
N GLN A 51 -8.35 -30.02 3.38
CA GLN A 51 -7.75 -29.11 4.33
C GLN A 51 -8.78 -28.06 4.71
N ALA A 52 -9.37 -28.22 5.89
CA ALA A 52 -10.17 -27.18 6.52
C ALA A 52 -9.37 -25.88 6.40
N LYS A 53 -9.96 -24.88 5.74
CA LYS A 53 -9.34 -23.57 5.64
C LYS A 53 -9.36 -22.97 7.03
N GLU A 54 -8.32 -23.24 7.80
CA GLU A 54 -8.09 -22.64 9.11
C GLU A 54 -8.27 -21.14 8.91
N LEU A 55 -9.34 -20.59 9.49
CA LEU A 55 -9.61 -19.17 9.43
C LEU A 55 -8.38 -18.51 10.04
N SER A 56 -7.58 -17.83 9.20
CA SER A 56 -6.37 -17.17 9.65
C SER A 56 -6.74 -16.31 10.84
N THR A 57 -6.35 -16.71 12.06
CA THR A 57 -6.58 -15.95 13.29
C THR A 57 -5.68 -14.72 13.34
N SER A 58 -5.33 -14.18 12.17
CA SER A 58 -4.49 -13.00 12.05
C SER A 58 -5.32 -11.79 12.44
N LEU A 59 -4.73 -10.98 13.32
CA LEU A 59 -5.28 -9.68 13.71
C LEU A 59 -5.14 -8.63 12.60
N ASP A 60 -4.37 -8.90 11.54
CA ASP A 60 -4.04 -7.96 10.45
C ASP A 60 -5.23 -7.16 9.89
N PRO A 61 -6.38 -7.77 9.53
CA PRO A 61 -7.51 -6.99 9.00
C PRO A 61 -8.15 -6.04 10.02
N TYR A 62 -7.91 -6.26 11.32
CA TYR A 62 -8.42 -5.44 12.42
C TYR A 62 -7.44 -4.35 12.86
N ILE A 63 -6.16 -4.43 12.46
CA ILE A 63 -5.15 -3.42 12.78
C ILE A 63 -5.61 -2.05 12.25
N GLY A 64 -5.71 -1.07 13.16
CA GLY A 64 -6.19 0.28 12.83
C GLY A 64 -7.68 0.36 12.48
N ARG A 65 -8.47 -0.70 12.75
CA ARG A 65 -9.93 -0.73 12.54
C ARG A 65 -10.69 -1.22 13.78
N SER A 66 -9.98 -1.50 14.87
CA SER A 66 -10.54 -1.86 16.17
C SER A 66 -10.40 -0.72 17.17
N ILE A 67 -11.22 -0.80 18.21
CA ILE A 67 -11.09 0.01 19.43
C ILE A 67 -11.11 -0.95 20.62
N GLY A 68 -10.41 -0.60 21.70
CA GLY A 68 -10.43 -1.39 22.93
C GLY A 68 -11.77 -1.31 23.65
N ASN A 69 -11.87 -1.98 24.81
CA ASN A 69 -13.06 -1.93 25.63
C ASN A 69 -13.28 -0.50 26.16
N VAL A 70 -14.48 0.05 25.91
CA VAL A 70 -14.86 1.41 26.33
C VAL A 70 -16.14 1.30 27.15
N GLN A 71 -16.20 1.99 28.29
CA GLN A 71 -17.39 1.93 29.16
C GLN A 71 -18.64 2.55 28.51
N ASN A 72 -18.48 3.61 27.71
CA ASN A 72 -19.59 4.25 27.00
C ASN A 72 -19.58 3.86 25.50
N PRO A 73 -20.61 3.15 25.01
CA PRO A 73 -20.67 2.69 23.63
C PRO A 73 -20.80 3.85 22.61
N ASN A 74 -21.47 4.95 22.97
CA ASN A 74 -21.66 6.08 22.06
C ASN A 74 -20.34 6.78 21.73
N VAL A 75 -19.48 6.95 22.75
CA VAL A 75 -18.13 7.50 22.58
C VAL A 75 -17.28 6.55 21.75
N ALA A 76 -17.43 5.24 22.00
CA ALA A 76 -16.75 4.18 21.25
C ALA A 76 -17.06 4.27 19.74
N TYR A 77 -18.34 4.36 19.37
CA TYR A 77 -18.75 4.48 17.96
C TYR A 77 -18.24 5.76 17.30
N ARG A 78 -18.26 6.90 18.00
CA ARG A 78 -17.71 8.16 17.48
C ARG A 78 -16.21 8.06 17.21
N ARG A 79 -15.46 7.48 18.16
CA ARG A 79 -14.02 7.26 18.03
C ARG A 79 -13.70 6.32 16.87
N LEU A 80 -14.40 5.19 16.78
CA LEU A 80 -14.27 4.24 15.69
C LEU A 80 -14.57 4.90 14.33
N GLY A 81 -15.63 5.71 14.26
CA GLY A 81 -15.98 6.47 13.07
C GLY A 81 -14.86 7.39 12.59
N SER A 82 -14.19 8.09 13.52
CA SER A 82 -13.03 8.94 13.22
C SER A 82 -11.84 8.13 12.71
N ILE A 83 -11.51 7.01 13.36
CA ILE A 83 -10.41 6.12 12.96
C ILE A 83 -10.64 5.59 11.54
N LEU A 84 -11.84 5.10 11.24
CA LEU A 84 -12.18 4.58 9.91
C LEU A 84 -12.15 5.67 8.83
N ALA A 85 -12.43 6.92 9.19
CA ALA A 85 -12.33 8.07 8.28
C ALA A 85 -10.88 8.47 8.01
N GLN A 86 -10.03 8.54 9.05
CA GLN A 86 -8.60 8.84 8.93
C GLN A 86 -7.88 7.80 8.07
N ASN A 87 -8.18 6.52 8.30
CA ASN A 87 -7.65 5.39 7.56
C ASN A 87 -8.31 5.19 6.19
N LYS A 88 -9.27 6.04 5.81
CA LYS A 88 -9.98 6.04 4.51
C LYS A 88 -10.70 4.73 4.15
N VAL A 89 -10.91 3.83 5.11
CA VAL A 89 -11.48 2.49 4.91
C VAL A 89 -12.81 2.56 4.18
N ARG A 90 -13.72 3.44 4.62
CA ARG A 90 -15.04 3.60 4.01
C ARG A 90 -14.97 4.10 2.57
N LYS A 91 -14.00 4.97 2.26
CA LYS A 91 -13.80 5.50 0.90
C LYS A 91 -13.26 4.40 -0.02
N GLU A 92 -12.32 3.60 0.47
CA GLU A 92 -11.76 2.47 -0.28
C GLU A 92 -12.81 1.39 -0.55
N LEU A 93 -13.61 1.02 0.46
CA LEU A 93 -14.73 0.09 0.27
C LEU A 93 -15.67 0.56 -0.82
N ARG A 94 -16.08 1.84 -0.80
CA ARG A 94 -16.95 2.42 -1.85
C ARG A 94 -16.29 2.42 -3.23
N ALA A 95 -15.00 2.72 -3.31
CA ALA A 95 -14.27 2.71 -4.57
C ALA A 95 -14.11 1.29 -5.15
N ASN A 96 -14.02 0.28 -4.28
CA ASN A 96 -13.82 -1.12 -4.65
C ASN A 96 -15.12 -1.90 -4.91
N VAL A 97 -16.31 -1.31 -4.68
CA VAL A 97 -17.61 -1.98 -4.97
C VAL A 97 -17.71 -2.38 -6.44
N ARG A 98 -17.14 -1.58 -7.35
CA ARG A 98 -17.11 -1.86 -8.78
C ARG A 98 -15.72 -1.64 -9.33
N TYR A 99 -15.41 -2.36 -10.41
CA TYR A 99 -14.15 -2.15 -11.13
C TYR A 99 -14.08 -0.73 -11.72
N GLU A 100 -12.99 -0.03 -11.43
CA GLU A 100 -12.63 1.24 -12.04
C GLU A 100 -11.47 1.03 -13.03
N LYS A 101 -11.66 1.39 -14.30
CA LYS A 101 -10.59 1.31 -15.32
C LYS A 101 -9.35 2.10 -14.86
N PRO A 102 -8.12 1.60 -15.03
CA PRO A 102 -6.90 2.24 -14.51
C PRO A 102 -6.72 3.71 -14.91
N ASN A 103 -7.06 4.08 -16.15
CA ASN A 103 -6.94 5.45 -16.62
C ASN A 103 -7.94 6.39 -15.94
N VAL A 104 -9.16 5.91 -15.67
CA VAL A 104 -10.19 6.65 -14.93
C VAL A 104 -9.72 6.85 -13.48
N ALA A 105 -9.20 5.80 -12.85
CA ALA A 105 -8.64 5.86 -11.50
C ALA A 105 -7.47 6.86 -11.39
N ARG A 106 -6.56 6.88 -12.38
CA ARG A 106 -5.46 7.86 -12.44
C ARG A 106 -5.98 9.29 -12.55
N ARG A 107 -6.95 9.54 -13.45
CA ARG A 107 -7.57 10.87 -13.64
C ARG A 107 -8.25 11.35 -12.35
N ARG A 108 -9.06 10.49 -11.73
CA ARG A 108 -9.73 10.79 -10.45
C ARG A 108 -8.72 11.13 -9.36
N LYS A 109 -7.69 10.30 -9.15
CA LYS A 109 -6.64 10.55 -8.14
C LYS A 109 -5.90 11.87 -8.38
N ASN A 110 -5.65 12.24 -9.63
CA ASN A 110 -5.01 13.51 -9.96
C ASN A 110 -5.90 14.72 -9.61
N ILE A 111 -7.19 14.66 -9.98
CA ILE A 111 -8.17 15.70 -9.63
C ILE A 111 -8.32 15.85 -8.12
N GLU A 112 -8.43 14.73 -7.39
CA GLU A 112 -8.50 14.74 -5.93
C GLU A 112 -7.24 15.35 -5.29
N ARG A 113 -6.05 14.98 -5.80
CA ARG A 113 -4.78 15.57 -5.36
C ARG A 113 -4.75 17.08 -5.60
N ASN A 114 -5.11 17.52 -6.80
CA ASN A 114 -5.11 18.94 -7.14
C ASN A 114 -6.07 19.74 -6.25
N ARG A 115 -7.31 19.25 -6.04
CA ARG A 115 -8.28 19.88 -5.12
C ARG A 115 -7.73 19.99 -3.69
N LYS A 116 -7.05 18.95 -3.20
CA LYS A 116 -6.42 18.98 -1.87
C LYS A 116 -5.30 20.02 -1.79
N LEU A 117 -4.41 20.06 -2.79
CA LEU A 117 -3.31 21.01 -2.84
C LEU A 117 -3.81 22.46 -2.96
N PHE A 118 -4.82 22.68 -3.79
CA PHE A 118 -5.46 23.98 -3.98
C PHE A 118 -6.11 24.47 -2.69
N GLY A 119 -6.90 23.62 -2.02
CA GLY A 119 -7.50 23.95 -0.73
C GLY A 119 -6.44 24.31 0.32
N ALA A 120 -5.37 23.51 0.43
CA ALA A 120 -4.27 23.80 1.36
C ALA A 120 -3.55 25.12 1.04
N MET A 121 -3.36 25.44 -0.25
CA MET A 121 -2.77 26.70 -0.68
C MET A 121 -3.64 27.90 -0.29
N ILE A 122 -4.95 27.83 -0.56
CA ILE A 122 -5.89 28.89 -0.18
C ILE A 122 -5.91 29.08 1.33
N SER A 123 -6.02 27.99 2.10
CA SER A 123 -6.03 28.07 3.56
C SER A 123 -4.78 28.77 4.11
N LYS A 124 -3.60 28.51 3.52
CA LYS A 124 -2.36 29.22 3.89
C LYS A 124 -2.42 30.72 3.56
N LYS A 125 -2.90 31.08 2.37
CA LYS A 125 -3.04 32.49 1.97
C LYS A 125 -4.02 33.24 2.86
N VAL A 126 -5.18 32.65 3.14
CA VAL A 126 -6.20 33.23 4.02
C VAL A 126 -5.65 33.39 5.44
N ALA A 127 -4.97 32.37 5.97
CA ALA A 127 -4.34 32.45 7.29
C ALA A 127 -3.33 33.59 7.37
N LEU A 128 -2.51 33.80 6.32
CA LEU A 128 -1.58 34.91 6.24
C LEU A 128 -2.30 36.26 6.26
N ILE A 129 -3.34 36.43 5.44
CA ILE A 129 -4.14 37.68 5.41
C ILE A 129 -4.79 37.95 6.77
N MET A 130 -5.33 36.92 7.44
CA MET A 130 -5.88 37.05 8.79
C MET A 130 -4.83 37.49 9.81
N GLN A 131 -3.61 36.95 9.72
CA GLN A 131 -2.48 37.38 10.56
C GLN A 131 -2.07 38.83 10.29
N MET A 132 -2.06 39.26 9.03
CA MET A 132 -1.76 40.65 8.66
C MET A 132 -2.81 41.61 9.22
N LYS A 133 -4.09 41.29 9.02
CA LYS A 133 -5.22 42.04 9.58
C LYS A 133 -5.13 42.15 11.11
N GLN A 134 -4.79 41.05 11.80
CA GLN A 134 -4.65 41.05 13.25
C GLN A 134 -3.49 41.94 13.73
N ARG A 135 -2.44 42.10 12.92
CA ARG A 135 -1.31 43.00 13.18
C ARG A 135 -1.62 44.46 12.83
N GLY A 136 -2.80 44.77 12.31
CA GLY A 136 -3.19 46.12 11.91
C GLY A 136 -2.63 46.58 10.55
N MET A 137 -2.20 45.64 9.71
CA MET A 137 -1.89 45.88 8.30
C MET A 137 -3.11 45.68 7.40
#